data_AF-A0A147K348-F1
#
_entry.id   AF-A0A147K348-F1
#
_cell.length_a   1.000
_cell.length_b   1.000
_cell.length_c   1.000
_cell.angle_alpha   90.00
_cell.angle_beta   90.00
_cell.angle_gamma   90.00
#
_symmetry.space_group_name_H-M   'P 1'
#
loop_
_entity.id
_entity.type
_entity.pdbx_description
1 polymer ?
#
loop_
_entity_poly.entity_id
_entity_poly.type
_entity_poly.pdbx_seq_one_letter_code
_entity_poly.pdbx_strand_id
1 'polypeptide(L)'
;MVAMKDKNGFIPLSTAAILLVLLAISMVTHFETLKSQTISEAYEDVKIIALLTTAESIRNDLQSLARLAIYESLWSVGKRASEYPTDRSRENAIENLASEKFSSFLYSMPLAYPTNVTISCSGKPAFKLLETENGFAIARIKLPEDMQVTITSTDGDAVLLPKYENLEIFVDSRYFLLQERMRAFTEKLEDVRLGWAWLEYANAYSQILAGKSLRLNPRISGTLFELAWANHELSIFGSADYIETSRKLTEFGRAQLNPAESSLSWLTMPSIDEAPAIERLIGECAFLLNDTKANLERARNCMTLASDAIENFCDENTLSDYLTEKIDKAIDYLTKAYSNAKEAGVKLTSFPNNLNKKKSILSPVYERLAGAKSSIRMLNHPEIFENVILEIKGSLAKKVVALKSENIDYESNEDALKEINEKIGNLFSPAENELLQCVEVLGGLMGDLKKIQKVVGETEKNMPSDLDLNFLTCALDSQRPKFEILDREQFYEIFPPQPVKPHPGISVLHELKVGNVIYRREDPIGILIPNSPLPTPIPLDAIGVTLWWAQWEVELSLKENFIEQIMDFQNPTLLRPIYGSLQIAHEPLAYRWSEDREIFKFRLVILSPVEFNVAQIEN
;
A
#
# COMPACT_ATOMS: atom_id res chain seq x y z
N MET A 1 117.33 -61.60 -9.86
CA MET A 1 117.29 -61.46 -8.38
C MET A 1 117.03 -60.00 -8.05
N VAL A 2 115.92 -59.72 -7.35
CA VAL A 2 115.74 -58.74 -6.25
C VAL A 2 116.39 -57.34 -6.45
N ALA A 3 115.70 -56.19 -6.41
CA ALA A 3 114.46 -55.82 -5.73
C ALA A 3 113.71 -54.67 -6.44
N MET A 4 112.39 -54.80 -6.51
CA MET A 4 111.46 -53.66 -6.51
C MET A 4 111.66 -52.82 -5.24
N LYS A 5 111.62 -51.49 -5.38
CA LYS A 5 111.22 -50.59 -4.30
C LYS A 5 110.44 -49.41 -4.89
N ASP A 6 109.13 -49.54 -4.86
CA ASP A 6 108.23 -48.39 -4.73
C ASP A 6 108.73 -47.47 -3.62
N LYS A 7 108.56 -46.15 -3.79
CA LYS A 7 108.14 -45.24 -2.71
C LYS A 7 107.88 -43.84 -3.27
N ASN A 8 106.62 -43.65 -3.66
CA ASN A 8 105.76 -42.53 -3.29
C ASN A 8 106.52 -41.36 -2.66
N GLY A 9 106.56 -40.21 -3.36
CA GLY A 9 107.04 -38.96 -2.79
C GLY A 9 106.35 -38.71 -1.45
N PHE A 10 107.12 -38.80 -0.35
CA PHE A 10 106.63 -38.48 0.98
C PHE A 10 106.43 -36.97 1.02
N ILE A 11 105.19 -36.52 0.90
CA ILE A 11 104.84 -35.15 1.28
C ILE A 11 105.16 -35.05 2.79
N PRO A 12 106.03 -34.13 3.23
CA PRO A 12 106.28 -33.93 4.65
C PRO A 12 104.94 -33.76 5.38
N LEU A 13 104.78 -34.38 6.55
CA LEU A 13 103.54 -34.28 7.33
C LEU A 13 103.15 -32.81 7.59
N SER A 14 104.15 -31.93 7.67
CA SER A 14 104.00 -30.48 7.75
C SER A 14 103.38 -29.87 6.48
N THR A 15 103.78 -30.29 5.28
CA THR A 15 103.20 -29.83 4.01
C THR A 15 101.77 -30.34 3.83
N ALA A 16 101.47 -31.58 4.23
CA ALA A 16 100.11 -32.11 4.23
C ALA A 16 99.22 -31.37 5.26
N ALA A 17 99.74 -31.07 6.45
CA ALA A 17 99.04 -30.28 7.45
C ALA A 17 98.79 -28.83 6.97
N ILE A 18 99.76 -28.19 6.32
CA ILE A 18 99.59 -26.84 5.73
C ILE A 18 98.53 -26.87 4.62
N LEU A 19 98.55 -27.87 3.74
CA LEU A 19 97.52 -28.04 2.71
C LEU A 19 96.13 -28.24 3.31
N LEU A 20 96.00 -29.06 4.35
CA LEU A 20 94.72 -29.27 5.04
C LEU A 20 94.23 -27.99 5.74
N VAL A 21 95.13 -27.20 6.33
CA VAL A 21 94.78 -25.90 6.93
C VAL A 21 94.37 -24.90 5.86
N LEU A 22 95.09 -24.81 4.74
CA LEU A 22 94.71 -23.92 3.62
C LEU A 22 93.37 -24.33 3.00
N LEU A 23 93.10 -25.64 2.90
CA LEU A 23 91.85 -26.17 2.38
C LEU A 23 90.69 -25.93 3.35
N ALA A 24 90.92 -26.07 4.66
CA ALA A 24 89.96 -25.69 5.70
C ALA A 24 89.67 -24.18 5.69
N ILE A 25 90.70 -23.33 5.57
CA ILE A 25 90.53 -21.88 5.43
C ILE A 25 89.74 -21.56 4.16
N SER A 26 90.10 -22.18 3.02
CA SER A 26 89.40 -21.99 1.75
C SER A 26 87.92 -22.40 1.83
N MET A 27 87.61 -23.51 2.50
CA MET A 27 86.24 -23.97 2.71
C MET A 27 85.45 -23.04 3.63
N VAL A 28 86.06 -22.54 4.72
CA VAL A 28 85.43 -21.56 5.62
C VAL A 28 85.17 -20.24 4.89
N THR A 29 86.15 -19.73 4.12
CA THR A 29 85.94 -18.51 3.31
C THR A 29 84.88 -18.73 2.24
N HIS A 30 84.82 -19.90 1.60
CA HIS A 30 83.80 -20.19 0.60
C HIS A 30 82.40 -20.27 1.22
N PHE A 31 82.28 -20.91 2.39
CA PHE A 31 81.03 -21.01 3.13
C PHE A 31 80.52 -19.64 3.61
N GLU A 32 81.39 -18.79 4.17
CA GLU A 32 81.02 -17.42 4.55
C GLU A 32 80.66 -16.57 3.32
N THR A 33 81.31 -16.78 2.18
CA THR A 33 80.96 -16.08 0.93
C THR A 33 79.58 -16.50 0.42
N LEU A 34 79.29 -17.81 0.39
CA LEU A 34 77.97 -18.33 0.01
C LEU A 34 76.88 -17.85 0.96
N LYS A 35 77.12 -17.90 2.28
CA LYS A 35 76.18 -17.39 3.29
C LYS A 35 75.95 -15.90 3.11
N SER A 36 77.00 -15.11 2.86
CA SER A 36 76.87 -13.68 2.58
C SER A 36 76.09 -13.41 1.29
N GLN A 37 76.27 -14.23 0.25
CA GLN A 37 75.50 -14.14 -1.00
C GLN A 37 74.02 -14.44 -0.76
N THR A 38 73.69 -15.54 -0.08
CA THR A 38 72.30 -15.90 0.23
C THR A 38 71.61 -14.86 1.13
N ILE A 39 72.33 -14.30 2.11
CA ILE A 39 71.80 -13.21 2.95
C ILE A 39 71.58 -11.94 2.12
N SER A 40 72.49 -11.62 1.20
CA SER A 40 72.34 -10.47 0.31
C SER A 40 71.15 -10.63 -0.65
N GLU A 41 70.97 -11.82 -1.23
CA GLU A 41 69.82 -12.14 -2.10
C GLU A 41 68.51 -12.06 -1.31
N ALA A 42 68.45 -12.67 -0.13
CA ALA A 42 67.28 -12.57 0.74
C ALA A 42 66.98 -11.14 1.19
N TYR A 43 68.01 -10.31 1.39
CA TYR A 43 67.86 -8.89 1.73
C TYR A 43 67.27 -8.09 0.56
N GLU A 44 67.75 -8.31 -0.66
CA GLU A 44 67.19 -7.70 -1.87
C GLU A 44 65.74 -8.14 -2.13
N ASP A 45 65.41 -9.42 -1.92
CA ASP A 45 64.04 -9.92 -2.05
C ASP A 45 63.10 -9.24 -1.04
N VAL A 46 63.51 -9.14 0.24
CA VAL A 46 62.72 -8.45 1.28
C VAL A 46 62.52 -6.97 0.94
N LYS A 47 63.54 -6.32 0.38
CA LYS A 47 63.50 -4.92 -0.05
C LYS A 47 62.52 -4.69 -1.20
N ILE A 48 62.54 -5.56 -2.22
CA ILE A 48 61.57 -5.52 -3.33
C ILE A 48 60.15 -5.75 -2.82
N ILE A 49 59.95 -6.74 -1.95
CA ILE A 49 58.63 -7.03 -1.36
C ILE A 49 58.12 -5.83 -0.55
N ALA A 50 58.99 -5.17 0.23
CA ALA A 50 58.63 -3.98 0.99
C ALA A 50 58.18 -2.83 0.07
N LEU A 51 58.93 -2.56 -1.01
CA LEU A 51 58.58 -1.54 -2.01
C LEU A 51 57.23 -1.83 -2.69
N LEU A 52 57.00 -3.09 -3.10
CA LEU A 52 55.73 -3.51 -3.71
C LEU A 52 54.56 -3.41 -2.72
N THR A 53 54.79 -3.76 -1.45
CA THR A 53 53.77 -3.64 -0.39
C THR A 53 53.40 -2.17 -0.16
N THR A 54 54.38 -1.26 -0.13
CA THR A 54 54.11 0.18 -0.04
C THR A 54 53.38 0.71 -1.28
N ALA A 55 53.75 0.26 -2.48
CA ALA A 55 53.04 0.63 -3.71
C ALA A 55 51.57 0.16 -3.71
N GLU A 56 51.30 -1.05 -3.22
CA GLU A 56 49.95 -1.56 -3.12
C GLU A 56 49.15 -0.83 -2.02
N SER A 57 49.79 -0.47 -0.90
CA SER A 57 49.17 0.38 0.12
C SER A 57 48.75 1.74 -0.47
N ILE A 58 49.65 2.41 -1.20
CA ILE A 58 49.35 3.68 -1.86
C ILE A 58 48.17 3.53 -2.83
N ARG A 59 48.13 2.44 -3.61
CA ARG A 59 47.02 2.16 -4.51
C ARG A 59 45.69 2.01 -3.77
N ASN A 60 45.67 1.25 -2.67
CA ASN A 60 44.49 1.05 -1.84
C ASN A 60 44.02 2.36 -1.19
N ASP A 61 44.96 3.19 -0.75
CA ASP A 61 44.67 4.51 -0.17
C ASP A 61 44.10 5.45 -1.23
N LEU A 62 44.66 5.47 -2.46
CA LEU A 62 44.09 6.21 -3.60
C LEU A 62 42.67 5.76 -3.92
N GLN A 63 42.41 4.44 -3.95
CA GLN A 63 41.07 3.91 -4.17
C GLN A 63 40.10 4.30 -3.04
N SER A 64 40.56 4.29 -1.78
CA SER A 64 39.77 4.66 -0.61
C SER A 64 39.42 6.15 -0.60
N LEU A 65 40.39 7.01 -0.94
CA LEU A 65 40.18 8.45 -1.08
C LEU A 65 39.25 8.77 -2.26
N ALA A 66 39.39 8.06 -3.39
CA ALA A 66 38.49 8.21 -4.52
C ALA A 66 37.06 7.77 -4.15
N ARG A 67 36.91 6.68 -3.40
CA ARG A 67 35.62 6.21 -2.89
C ARG A 67 34.97 7.24 -1.95
N LEU A 68 35.74 7.78 -1.01
CA LEU A 68 35.25 8.84 -0.10
C LEU A 68 34.80 10.09 -0.88
N ALA A 69 35.61 10.54 -1.86
CA ALA A 69 35.27 11.68 -2.70
C ALA A 69 33.96 11.46 -3.46
N ILE A 70 33.69 10.24 -3.92
CA ILE A 70 32.44 9.89 -4.58
C ILE A 70 31.27 9.87 -3.60
N TYR A 71 31.38 9.23 -2.43
CA TYR A 71 30.27 9.23 -1.46
C TYR A 71 29.89 10.64 -1.03
N GLU A 72 30.87 11.49 -0.73
CA GLU A 72 30.60 12.88 -0.39
C GLU A 72 29.93 13.65 -1.53
N SER A 73 30.30 13.33 -2.78
CA SER A 73 29.71 13.97 -3.97
C SER A 73 28.30 13.46 -4.26
N LEU A 74 28.06 12.15 -4.18
CA LEU A 74 26.74 11.54 -4.29
C LEU A 74 25.78 12.11 -3.26
N TRP A 75 26.22 12.24 -2.00
CA TRP A 75 25.41 12.84 -0.94
C TRP A 75 25.14 14.32 -1.20
N SER A 76 26.18 15.09 -1.56
CA SER A 76 26.06 16.55 -1.76
C SER A 76 25.18 16.92 -2.94
N VAL A 77 25.22 16.13 -4.02
CA VAL A 77 24.38 16.31 -5.20
C VAL A 77 23.01 15.69 -4.98
N GLY A 78 22.93 14.52 -4.33
CA GLY A 78 21.67 13.85 -3.98
C GLY A 78 20.77 14.71 -3.09
N LYS A 79 21.33 15.36 -2.06
CA LYS A 79 20.60 16.33 -1.21
C LYS A 79 20.10 17.57 -1.96
N ARG A 80 20.60 17.84 -3.15
CA ARG A 80 20.25 18.99 -3.99
C ARG A 80 19.83 18.55 -5.39
N ALA A 81 19.24 17.36 -5.52
CA ALA A 81 18.98 16.79 -6.84
C ALA A 81 17.99 17.64 -7.67
N SER A 82 17.12 18.41 -7.03
CA SER A 82 16.23 19.38 -7.68
C SER A 82 16.94 20.57 -8.33
N GLU A 83 18.14 20.94 -7.89
CA GLU A 83 18.95 22.01 -8.53
C GLU A 83 19.44 21.60 -9.94
N TYR A 84 19.39 20.32 -10.26
CA TYR A 84 19.86 19.75 -11.51
C TYR A 84 18.67 19.22 -12.32
N PRO A 85 18.39 19.76 -13.51
CA PRO A 85 17.15 19.46 -14.23
C PRO A 85 17.12 18.06 -14.86
N THR A 86 18.28 17.46 -15.10
CA THR A 86 18.39 16.14 -15.76
C THR A 86 19.31 15.21 -14.98
N ASP A 87 19.07 13.90 -15.11
CA ASP A 87 19.93 12.89 -14.52
C ASP A 87 21.38 13.01 -14.98
N ARG A 88 21.58 13.26 -16.27
CA ARG A 88 22.92 13.48 -16.81
C ARG A 88 23.61 14.72 -16.23
N SER A 89 22.86 15.78 -15.93
CA SER A 89 23.43 16.95 -15.24
C SER A 89 23.81 16.64 -13.79
N ARG A 90 23.06 15.76 -13.10
CA ARG A 90 23.39 15.30 -11.74
C ARG A 90 24.66 14.44 -11.76
N GLU A 91 24.72 13.46 -12.65
CA GLU A 91 25.88 12.59 -12.83
C GLU A 91 27.15 13.39 -13.14
N ASN A 92 27.09 14.34 -14.08
CA ASN A 92 28.21 15.24 -14.37
C ASN A 92 28.62 16.10 -13.16
N ALA A 93 27.66 16.58 -12.36
CA ALA A 93 27.95 17.35 -11.15
C ALA A 93 28.65 16.49 -10.09
N ILE A 94 28.23 15.23 -9.94
CA ILE A 94 28.88 14.25 -9.05
C ILE A 94 30.32 14.00 -9.51
N GLU A 95 30.54 13.74 -10.80
CA GLU A 95 31.87 13.49 -11.36
C GLU A 95 32.81 14.69 -11.17
N ASN A 96 32.32 15.91 -11.41
CA ASN A 96 33.09 17.14 -11.23
C ASN A 96 33.44 17.40 -9.76
N LEU A 97 32.47 17.24 -8.85
CA LEU A 97 32.68 17.45 -7.42
C LEU A 97 33.61 16.37 -6.82
N ALA A 98 33.48 15.12 -7.26
CA ALA A 98 34.35 14.03 -6.83
C ALA A 98 35.79 14.27 -7.27
N SER A 99 35.98 14.79 -8.49
CA SER A 99 37.28 15.20 -9.00
C SER A 99 37.93 16.30 -8.14
N GLU A 100 37.16 17.31 -7.72
CA GLU A 100 37.65 18.40 -6.87
C GLU A 100 38.02 17.91 -5.47
N LYS A 101 37.14 17.13 -4.84
CA LYS A 101 37.37 16.55 -3.53
C LYS A 101 38.57 15.61 -3.53
N PHE A 102 38.65 14.70 -4.51
CA PHE A 102 39.77 13.78 -4.63
C PHE A 102 41.09 14.54 -4.83
N SER A 103 41.12 15.59 -5.66
CA SER A 103 42.29 16.46 -5.80
C SER A 103 42.71 17.08 -4.46
N SER A 104 41.75 17.56 -3.67
CA SER A 104 42.02 18.11 -2.33
C SER A 104 42.62 17.06 -1.39
N PHE A 105 42.15 15.82 -1.43
CA PHE A 105 42.68 14.71 -0.63
C PHE A 105 44.10 14.32 -1.08
N LEU A 106 44.37 14.28 -2.38
CA LEU A 106 45.69 14.00 -2.94
C LEU A 106 46.75 14.98 -2.44
N TYR A 107 46.42 16.27 -2.25
CA TYR A 107 47.38 17.24 -1.70
C TYR A 107 47.77 16.95 -0.24
N SER A 108 46.87 16.32 0.52
CA SER A 108 47.12 15.98 1.93
C SER A 108 47.78 14.60 2.11
N MET A 109 47.66 13.72 1.11
CA MET A 109 48.15 12.34 1.14
C MET A 109 49.66 12.20 1.43
N PRO A 110 50.57 13.03 0.88
CA PRO A 110 52.01 12.93 1.18
C PRO A 110 52.33 13.03 2.67
N LEU A 111 51.52 13.74 3.45
CA LEU A 111 51.74 13.93 4.89
C LEU A 111 51.51 12.64 5.71
N ALA A 112 50.78 11.67 5.14
CA ALA A 112 50.49 10.39 5.79
C ALA A 112 51.61 9.35 5.61
N TYR A 113 52.58 9.61 4.72
CA TYR A 113 53.66 8.67 4.43
C TYR A 113 55.02 9.16 4.94
N PRO A 114 55.93 8.23 5.27
CA PRO A 114 57.31 8.56 5.58
C PRO A 114 58.03 9.23 4.39
N THR A 115 59.12 9.95 4.68
CA THR A 115 59.87 10.79 3.73
C THR A 115 60.45 10.05 2.52
N ASN A 116 60.50 8.71 2.57
CA ASN A 116 60.93 7.88 1.46
C ASN A 116 59.84 7.64 0.40
N VAL A 117 58.64 8.21 0.57
CA VAL A 117 57.56 8.24 -0.42
C VAL A 117 57.33 9.70 -0.84
N THR A 118 57.35 9.95 -2.15
CA THR A 118 56.94 11.25 -2.70
C THR A 118 55.81 11.04 -3.69
N ILE A 119 54.73 11.80 -3.50
CA ILE A 119 53.55 11.79 -4.37
C ILE A 119 53.39 13.22 -4.89
N SER A 120 53.39 13.38 -6.21
CA SER A 120 53.17 14.66 -6.87
C SER A 120 52.11 14.51 -7.95
N CYS A 121 51.22 15.48 -8.04
CA CYS A 121 50.13 15.52 -9.00
C CYS A 121 49.70 16.99 -9.15
N SER A 122 49.61 17.49 -10.38
CA SER A 122 49.17 18.86 -10.67
C SER A 122 47.92 18.92 -11.56
N GLY A 123 47.63 17.85 -12.31
CA GLY A 123 46.42 17.72 -13.10
C GLY A 123 45.16 17.37 -12.29
N LYS A 124 43.99 17.58 -12.90
CA LYS A 124 42.69 17.23 -12.33
C LYS A 124 42.28 15.81 -12.81
N PRO A 125 41.99 14.86 -11.91
CA PRO A 125 41.57 13.51 -12.27
C PRO A 125 40.17 13.51 -12.91
N ALA A 126 39.92 12.66 -13.90
CA ALA A 126 38.60 12.56 -14.51
C ALA A 126 37.84 11.37 -13.93
N PHE A 127 36.63 11.61 -13.44
CA PHE A 127 35.73 10.59 -12.93
C PHE A 127 34.67 10.26 -13.97
N LYS A 128 34.30 8.99 -14.06
CA LYS A 128 33.15 8.53 -14.83
C LYS A 128 32.34 7.55 -13.99
N LEU A 129 31.08 7.88 -13.71
CA LEU A 129 30.15 7.03 -12.98
C LEU A 129 29.38 6.14 -13.96
N LEU A 130 29.22 4.87 -13.60
CA LEU A 130 28.53 3.88 -14.41
C LEU A 130 27.56 3.09 -13.52
N GLU A 131 26.33 2.93 -13.98
CA GLU A 131 25.34 2.07 -13.32
C GLU A 131 25.71 0.59 -13.45
N THR A 132 25.42 -0.16 -12.41
CA THR A 132 25.54 -1.62 -12.34
C THR A 132 24.23 -2.25 -11.85
N GLU A 133 24.21 -3.57 -11.68
CA GLU A 133 23.02 -4.29 -11.21
C GLU A 133 22.45 -3.70 -9.90
N ASN A 134 21.12 -3.74 -9.76
CA ASN A 134 20.38 -3.27 -8.58
C ASN A 134 20.60 -1.78 -8.21
N GLY A 135 21.04 -0.96 -9.17
CA GLY A 135 21.21 0.49 -9.02
C GLY A 135 22.49 0.91 -8.28
N PHE A 136 23.43 -0.01 -8.05
CA PHE A 136 24.78 0.30 -7.56
C PHE A 136 25.62 1.01 -8.63
N ALA A 137 26.75 1.58 -8.23
CA ALA A 137 27.63 2.30 -9.14
C ALA A 137 29.07 1.75 -9.16
N ILE A 138 29.69 1.80 -10.33
CA ILE A 138 31.14 1.70 -10.50
C ILE A 138 31.65 3.05 -10.96
N ALA A 139 32.77 3.50 -10.38
CA ALA A 139 33.45 4.68 -10.84
C ALA A 139 34.81 4.35 -11.44
N ARG A 140 35.04 4.88 -12.64
CA ARG A 140 36.32 4.83 -13.33
C ARG A 140 37.00 6.18 -13.20
N ILE A 141 38.16 6.18 -12.55
CA ILE A 141 38.99 7.37 -12.38
C ILE A 141 40.16 7.27 -13.33
N LYS A 142 40.28 8.22 -14.25
CA LYS A 142 41.49 8.44 -15.02
C LYS A 142 42.37 9.43 -14.26
N LEU A 143 43.51 8.95 -13.80
CA LEU A 143 44.48 9.79 -13.10
C LEU A 143 45.24 10.67 -14.11
N PRO A 144 45.69 11.86 -13.71
CA PRO A 144 46.48 12.73 -14.57
C PRO A 144 47.81 12.07 -14.97
N GLU A 145 48.24 12.31 -16.21
CA GLU A 145 49.50 11.74 -16.74
C GLU A 145 50.74 12.26 -16.02
N ASP A 146 50.64 13.42 -15.38
CA ASP A 146 51.68 14.05 -14.57
C ASP A 146 51.74 13.53 -13.13
N MET A 147 50.86 12.59 -12.74
CA MET A 147 50.92 11.98 -11.42
C MET A 147 52.17 11.08 -11.30
N GLN A 148 53.05 11.41 -10.37
CA GLN A 148 54.26 10.64 -10.09
C GLN A 148 54.29 10.21 -8.63
N VAL A 149 54.47 8.90 -8.44
CA VAL A 149 54.73 8.30 -7.14
C VAL A 149 56.14 7.73 -7.18
N THR A 150 56.99 8.17 -6.25
CA THR A 150 58.34 7.63 -6.09
C THR A 150 58.45 7.01 -4.71
N ILE A 151 58.81 5.73 -4.68
CA ILE A 151 59.04 4.98 -3.44
C ILE A 151 60.51 4.61 -3.42
N THR A 152 61.20 5.13 -2.43
CA THR A 152 62.63 4.88 -2.19
C THR A 152 62.76 3.88 -1.05
N SER A 153 63.69 2.93 -1.19
CA SER A 153 64.06 2.07 -0.07
C SER A 153 64.70 2.90 1.06
N THR A 154 64.69 2.39 2.28
CA THR A 154 65.18 3.10 3.47
C THR A 154 66.68 3.40 3.43
N ASP A 155 67.44 2.63 2.65
CA ASP A 155 68.87 2.81 2.34
C ASP A 155 69.11 3.72 1.11
N GLY A 156 68.07 4.05 0.33
CA GLY A 156 68.13 4.91 -0.86
C GLY A 156 68.60 4.20 -2.15
N ASP A 157 68.93 2.92 -2.07
CA ASP A 157 69.58 2.17 -3.15
C ASP A 157 68.61 1.63 -4.21
N ALA A 158 67.31 1.49 -3.89
CA ALA A 158 66.29 1.07 -4.84
C ALA A 158 65.15 2.10 -4.92
N VAL A 159 64.69 2.35 -6.15
CA VAL A 159 63.60 3.28 -6.45
C VAL A 159 62.54 2.56 -7.26
N LEU A 160 61.30 2.58 -6.77
CA LEU A 160 60.14 2.10 -7.50
C LEU A 160 59.29 3.29 -7.95
N LEU A 161 58.93 3.30 -9.23
CA LEU A 161 58.10 4.32 -9.88
C LEU A 161 56.80 3.68 -10.39
N PRO A 162 55.84 3.37 -9.50
CA PRO A 162 54.57 2.79 -9.93
C PRO A 162 53.79 3.79 -10.79
N LYS A 163 53.19 3.29 -11.87
CA LYS A 163 52.29 4.05 -12.73
C LYS A 163 50.85 3.73 -12.39
N TYR A 164 50.11 4.71 -11.91
CA TYR A 164 48.67 4.60 -11.67
C TYR A 164 47.94 5.42 -12.74
N GLU A 165 47.44 4.76 -13.78
CA GLU A 165 46.78 5.46 -14.91
C GLU A 165 45.24 5.45 -14.75
N ASN A 166 44.69 4.30 -14.33
CA ASN A 166 43.26 4.13 -14.17
C ASN A 166 42.97 3.40 -12.85
N LEU A 167 42.02 3.94 -12.09
CA LEU A 167 41.46 3.27 -10.93
C LEU A 167 40.01 2.92 -11.23
N GLU A 168 39.59 1.73 -10.82
CA GLU A 168 38.19 1.33 -10.82
C GLU A 168 37.80 1.03 -9.38
N ILE A 169 36.68 1.60 -8.95
CA ILE A 169 36.13 1.40 -7.61
C ILE A 169 34.65 1.05 -7.69
N PHE A 170 34.26 0.02 -6.96
CA PHE A 170 32.87 -0.24 -6.65
C PHE A 170 32.40 0.69 -5.54
N VAL A 171 31.20 1.24 -5.73
CA VAL A 171 30.53 2.14 -4.80
C VAL A 171 29.30 1.41 -4.28
N ASP A 172 29.31 1.04 -3.01
CA ASP A 172 28.23 0.31 -2.32
C ASP A 172 27.00 1.20 -2.02
N SER A 173 26.72 2.15 -2.90
CA SER A 173 25.59 3.06 -2.82
C SER A 173 24.64 2.81 -3.98
N ARG A 174 23.35 2.63 -3.70
CA ARG A 174 22.33 2.44 -4.75
C ARG A 174 21.80 3.75 -5.31
N TYR A 175 22.70 4.67 -5.68
CA TYR A 175 22.33 6.00 -6.18
C TYR A 175 21.37 5.94 -7.38
N PHE A 176 21.64 5.06 -8.35
CA PHE A 176 20.82 4.94 -9.55
C PHE A 176 19.43 4.38 -9.24
N LEU A 177 19.32 3.50 -8.22
CA LEU A 177 18.01 3.05 -7.73
C LEU A 177 17.22 4.22 -7.13
N LEU A 178 17.83 5.05 -6.28
CA LEU A 178 17.15 6.23 -5.71
C LEU A 178 16.72 7.20 -6.82
N GLN A 179 17.60 7.46 -7.79
CA GLN A 179 17.29 8.29 -8.95
C GLN A 179 16.12 7.75 -9.76
N GLU A 180 16.12 6.45 -10.10
CA GLU A 180 15.05 5.78 -10.84
C GLU A 180 13.72 5.87 -10.09
N ARG A 181 13.73 5.58 -8.78
CA ARG A 181 12.53 5.58 -7.94
C ARG A 181 11.95 6.97 -7.80
N MET A 182 12.79 7.99 -7.60
CA MET A 182 12.33 9.37 -7.56
C MET A 182 11.77 9.81 -8.92
N ARG A 183 12.40 9.42 -10.03
CA ARG A 183 11.85 9.69 -11.37
C ARG A 183 10.45 9.08 -11.51
N ALA A 184 10.29 7.80 -11.17
CA ALA A 184 9.00 7.12 -11.20
C ALA A 184 7.94 7.77 -10.30
N PHE A 185 8.35 8.28 -9.14
CA PHE A 185 7.48 9.05 -8.25
C PHE A 185 6.98 10.33 -8.92
N THR A 186 7.89 11.10 -9.52
CA THR A 186 7.58 12.37 -10.19
C THR A 186 6.71 12.19 -11.43
N GLU A 187 6.99 11.19 -12.28
CA GLU A 187 6.23 10.90 -13.49
C GLU A 187 4.77 10.52 -13.20
N LYS A 188 4.49 10.02 -12.00
CA LYS A 188 3.18 9.53 -11.56
C LYS A 188 2.54 10.40 -10.48
N LEU A 189 2.98 11.64 -10.28
CA LEU A 189 2.37 12.56 -9.31
C LEU A 189 0.87 12.80 -9.52
N GLU A 190 0.38 12.59 -10.74
CA GLU A 190 -1.04 12.66 -11.06
C GLU A 190 -1.87 11.62 -10.30
N ASP A 191 -1.27 10.48 -9.93
CA ASP A 191 -1.91 9.42 -9.15
C ASP A 191 -2.27 9.89 -7.74
N VAL A 192 -1.50 10.82 -7.15
CA VAL A 192 -1.85 11.47 -5.87
C VAL A 192 -3.16 12.23 -6.01
N ARG A 193 -3.29 13.04 -7.08
CA ARG A 193 -4.49 13.85 -7.33
C ARG A 193 -5.71 12.97 -7.57
N LEU A 194 -5.55 11.88 -8.33
CA LEU A 194 -6.61 10.91 -8.58
C LEU A 194 -7.01 10.16 -7.31
N GLY A 195 -6.03 9.72 -6.52
CA GLY A 195 -6.26 9.07 -5.23
C GLY A 195 -6.99 9.97 -4.24
N TRP A 196 -6.57 11.24 -4.15
CA TRP A 196 -7.26 12.25 -3.34
C TRP A 196 -8.70 12.48 -3.80
N ALA A 197 -8.91 12.68 -5.11
CA ALA A 197 -10.25 12.87 -5.68
C ALA A 197 -11.18 11.69 -5.36
N TRP A 198 -10.64 10.47 -5.43
CA TRP A 198 -11.38 9.26 -5.10
C TRP A 198 -11.71 9.17 -3.61
N LEU A 199 -10.75 9.44 -2.73
CA LEU A 199 -10.97 9.44 -1.28
C LEU A 199 -12.02 10.48 -0.88
N GLU A 200 -11.98 11.66 -1.49
CA GLU A 200 -12.98 12.71 -1.29
C GLU A 200 -14.37 12.24 -1.75
N TYR A 201 -14.46 11.59 -2.92
CA TYR A 201 -15.70 11.02 -3.43
C TYR A 201 -16.25 9.94 -2.51
N ALA A 202 -15.41 9.00 -2.06
CA ALA A 202 -15.82 7.91 -1.16
C ALA A 202 -16.32 8.47 0.18
N ASN A 203 -15.63 9.46 0.75
CA ASN A 203 -16.06 10.16 1.95
C ASN A 203 -17.42 10.86 1.72
N ALA A 204 -17.56 11.65 0.66
CA ALA A 204 -18.79 12.36 0.34
C ALA A 204 -19.98 11.42 0.12
N TYR A 205 -19.78 10.35 -0.66
CA TYR A 205 -20.83 9.39 -0.98
C TYR A 205 -21.26 8.58 0.26
N SER A 206 -20.30 8.20 1.12
CA SER A 206 -20.62 7.49 2.38
C SER A 206 -21.45 8.36 3.34
N GLN A 207 -21.17 9.67 3.40
CA GLN A 207 -21.99 10.60 4.18
C GLN A 207 -23.43 10.63 3.66
N ILE A 208 -23.63 10.77 2.34
CA ILE A 208 -24.97 10.79 1.72
C ILE A 208 -25.76 9.52 2.02
N LEU A 209 -25.09 8.36 2.02
CA LEU A 209 -25.71 7.09 2.40
C LEU A 209 -26.04 6.99 3.90
N ALA A 210 -25.18 7.51 4.78
CA ALA A 210 -25.30 7.40 6.24
C ALA A 210 -26.24 8.42 6.88
N GLY A 211 -26.42 9.57 6.25
CA GLY A 211 -27.29 10.62 6.72
C GLY A 211 -27.36 11.65 5.63
N LYS A 212 -28.57 11.97 5.16
CA LYS A 212 -28.83 12.74 3.94
C LYS A 212 -28.08 14.08 3.81
N SER A 213 -27.25 14.54 4.75
CA SER A 213 -26.43 15.75 4.61
C SER A 213 -24.97 15.43 4.30
N LEU A 214 -24.49 15.92 3.15
CA LEU A 214 -23.08 15.99 2.78
C LEU A 214 -22.39 17.17 3.48
N ARG A 215 -21.30 16.91 4.18
CA ARG A 215 -20.42 17.90 4.83
C ARG A 215 -19.01 17.82 4.23
N LEU A 216 -18.67 18.80 3.42
CA LEU A 216 -17.31 18.96 2.89
C LEU A 216 -16.50 19.79 3.89
N ASN A 217 -15.35 19.26 4.30
CA ASN A 217 -14.51 19.85 5.34
C ASN A 217 -13.07 20.01 4.82
N PRO A 218 -12.56 21.24 4.71
CA PRO A 218 -11.20 21.52 4.23
C PRO A 218 -10.10 20.76 4.97
N ARG A 219 -10.23 20.60 6.30
CA ARG A 219 -9.24 19.87 7.10
C ARG A 219 -9.25 18.38 6.78
N ILE A 220 -10.44 17.78 6.63
CA ILE A 220 -10.57 16.36 6.23
C ILE A 220 -9.93 16.16 4.86
N SER A 221 -10.23 17.02 3.91
CA SER A 221 -9.66 16.92 2.56
C SER A 221 -8.15 17.02 2.54
N GLY A 222 -7.56 17.90 3.37
CA GLY A 222 -6.12 17.96 3.56
C GLY A 222 -5.54 16.63 4.06
N THR A 223 -6.19 15.98 5.03
CA THR A 223 -5.79 14.64 5.49
C THR A 223 -5.96 13.56 4.41
N LEU A 224 -7.04 13.61 3.62
CA LEU A 224 -7.24 12.68 2.51
C LEU A 224 -6.18 12.85 1.41
N PHE A 225 -5.74 14.08 1.16
CA PHE A 225 -4.63 14.36 0.26
C PHE A 225 -3.31 13.78 0.77
N GLU A 226 -2.99 13.96 2.05
CA GLU A 226 -1.79 13.38 2.67
C GLU A 226 -1.82 11.84 2.67
N LEU A 227 -3.00 11.24 2.86
CA LEU A 227 -3.18 9.79 2.71
C LEU A 227 -2.94 9.31 1.27
N ALA A 228 -3.46 10.05 0.27
CA ALA A 228 -3.18 9.76 -1.13
C ALA A 228 -1.69 9.87 -1.44
N TRP A 229 -1.01 10.86 -0.85
CA TRP A 229 0.43 11.03 -0.95
C TRP A 229 1.20 9.84 -0.37
N ALA A 230 0.91 9.47 0.87
CA ALA A 230 1.55 8.32 1.53
C ALA A 230 1.30 7.01 0.76
N ASN A 231 0.12 6.83 0.17
CA ASN A 231 -0.16 5.67 -0.68
C ASN A 231 0.69 5.68 -1.97
N HIS A 232 0.88 6.85 -2.57
CA HIS A 232 1.76 7.03 -3.72
C HIS A 232 3.21 6.68 -3.39
N GLU A 233 3.75 7.21 -2.28
CA GLU A 233 5.07 6.85 -1.75
C GLU A 233 5.22 5.34 -1.58
N LEU A 234 4.25 4.71 -0.90
CA LEU A 234 4.27 3.28 -0.62
C LEU A 234 4.29 2.44 -1.90
N SER A 235 3.57 2.88 -2.94
CA SER A 235 3.50 2.19 -4.22
C SER A 235 4.82 2.26 -5.00
N ILE A 236 5.57 3.36 -4.89
CA ILE A 236 6.80 3.61 -5.67
C ILE A 236 8.04 3.15 -4.90
N PHE A 237 8.14 3.54 -3.63
CA PHE A 237 9.30 3.35 -2.78
C PHE A 237 9.22 2.07 -1.93
N GLY A 238 8.03 1.47 -1.79
CA GLY A 238 7.80 0.36 -0.85
C GLY A 238 7.79 0.80 0.61
N SER A 239 7.78 2.10 0.87
CA SER A 239 7.69 2.73 2.18
C SER A 239 7.04 4.12 2.05
N ALA A 240 6.63 4.71 3.16
CA ALA A 240 6.05 6.05 3.25
C ALA A 240 6.48 6.70 4.57
N ASP A 241 6.30 8.01 4.73
CA ASP A 241 6.48 8.65 6.05
C ASP A 241 5.28 8.38 6.97
N TYR A 242 5.21 7.12 7.42
CA TYR A 242 4.10 6.62 8.22
C TYR A 242 4.04 7.26 9.60
N ILE A 243 5.17 7.74 10.14
CA ILE A 243 5.25 8.40 11.45
C ILE A 243 4.47 9.70 11.41
N GLU A 244 4.72 10.53 10.40
CA GLU A 244 4.04 11.82 10.27
C GLU A 244 2.56 11.63 9.88
N THR A 245 2.30 10.70 8.96
CA THR A 245 0.93 10.36 8.54
C THR A 245 0.09 9.89 9.74
N SER A 246 0.62 8.96 10.56
CA SER A 246 -0.09 8.44 11.74
C SER A 246 -0.22 9.46 12.87
N ARG A 247 0.78 10.33 13.08
CA ARG A 247 0.70 11.44 14.04
C ARG A 247 -0.46 12.37 13.70
N LYS A 248 -0.57 12.81 12.44
CA LYS A 248 -1.65 13.70 11.98
C LYS A 248 -3.03 13.03 12.06
N LEU A 249 -3.13 11.75 11.69
CA LEU A 249 -4.37 10.97 11.84
C LEU A 249 -4.80 10.84 13.32
N THR A 250 -3.84 10.66 14.23
CA THR A 250 -4.10 10.55 15.67
C THR A 250 -4.48 11.89 16.29
N GLU A 251 -3.81 12.98 15.91
CA GLU A 251 -4.16 14.34 16.31
C GLU A 251 -5.57 14.71 15.83
N PHE A 252 -5.94 14.30 14.62
CA PHE A 252 -7.29 14.45 14.09
C PHE A 252 -8.32 13.65 14.91
N GLY A 253 -8.02 12.40 15.26
CA GLY A 253 -8.88 11.57 16.12
C GLY A 253 -9.07 12.11 17.54
N ARG A 254 -8.12 12.92 18.05
CA ARG A 254 -8.20 13.57 19.37
C ARG A 254 -8.86 14.96 19.33
N ALA A 255 -8.68 15.72 18.23
CA ALA A 255 -9.23 17.06 18.09
C ALA A 255 -10.76 17.10 17.91
N GLN A 256 -11.38 15.98 17.50
CA GLN A 256 -12.84 15.82 17.39
C GLN A 256 -13.46 15.00 18.53
N LEU A 257 -12.96 15.11 19.78
CA LEU A 257 -13.55 14.44 20.95
C LEU A 257 -14.93 15.02 21.35
N ASN A 258 -15.92 14.88 20.47
CA ASN A 258 -17.19 14.25 20.81
C ASN A 258 -17.07 12.76 20.37
N PRO A 259 -17.13 11.78 21.29
CA PRO A 259 -17.02 10.34 20.98
C PRO A 259 -18.05 9.79 19.98
N ALA A 260 -19.05 10.60 19.62
CA ALA A 260 -20.12 10.29 18.67
C ALA A 260 -19.79 10.67 17.21
N GLU A 261 -18.76 11.48 16.94
CA GLU A 261 -18.47 12.07 15.61
C GLU A 261 -17.03 11.80 15.13
N SER A 262 -16.43 10.67 15.48
CA SER A 262 -15.12 10.28 14.94
C SER A 262 -15.25 10.01 13.43
N SER A 263 -15.03 11.04 12.60
CA SER A 263 -15.22 11.07 11.14
C SER A 263 -14.29 10.16 10.33
N LEU A 264 -13.47 9.32 10.98
CA LEU A 264 -12.56 8.34 10.35
C LEU A 264 -12.97 6.88 10.58
N SER A 265 -14.12 6.60 11.19
CA SER A 265 -14.55 5.22 11.48
C SER A 265 -14.97 4.40 10.24
N TRP A 266 -14.94 4.99 9.04
CA TRP A 266 -15.15 4.29 7.77
C TRP A 266 -13.85 3.70 7.19
N LEU A 267 -12.67 4.04 7.72
CA LEU A 267 -11.38 3.49 7.32
C LEU A 267 -11.14 2.05 7.80
N THR A 268 -11.96 1.53 8.72
CA THR A 268 -12.06 0.09 8.95
C THR A 268 -12.79 -0.54 7.76
N MET A 269 -12.01 -0.91 6.74
CA MET A 269 -12.48 -1.76 5.64
C MET A 269 -13.19 -3.00 6.21
N PRO A 270 -14.37 -3.39 5.69
CA PRO A 270 -14.98 -4.66 6.08
C PRO A 270 -14.01 -5.78 5.73
N SER A 271 -13.94 -6.83 6.57
CA SER A 271 -13.13 -7.99 6.22
C SER A 271 -13.62 -8.58 4.88
N ILE A 272 -12.69 -9.02 4.04
CA ILE A 272 -12.91 -9.61 2.70
C ILE A 272 -14.04 -10.66 2.69
N ASP A 273 -14.28 -11.31 3.83
CA ASP A 273 -15.24 -12.40 3.98
C ASP A 273 -16.68 -11.94 4.25
N GLU A 274 -16.92 -10.69 4.65
CA GLU A 274 -18.24 -10.20 5.09
C GLU A 274 -19.18 -9.83 3.95
N ALA A 275 -18.69 -9.11 2.94
CA ALA A 275 -19.53 -8.64 1.83
C ALA A 275 -20.08 -9.77 0.94
N PRO A 276 -19.30 -10.81 0.57
CA PRO A 276 -19.83 -11.96 -0.18
C PRO A 276 -20.84 -12.78 0.63
N ALA A 277 -20.64 -12.90 1.95
CA ALA A 277 -21.57 -13.58 2.83
C ALA A 277 -22.91 -12.84 2.91
N ILE A 278 -22.88 -11.50 2.99
CA ILE A 278 -24.08 -10.66 2.97
C ILE A 278 -24.79 -10.71 1.62
N GLU A 279 -24.05 -10.66 0.50
CA GLU A 279 -24.62 -10.78 -0.85
C GLU A 279 -25.33 -12.12 -1.03
N ARG A 280 -24.68 -13.23 -0.64
CA ARG A 280 -25.27 -14.56 -0.70
C ARG A 280 -26.58 -14.62 0.10
N LEU A 281 -26.57 -14.07 1.30
CA LEU A 281 -27.73 -14.10 2.20
C LEU A 281 -28.89 -13.24 1.68
N ILE A 282 -28.61 -12.05 1.13
CA ILE A 282 -29.61 -11.21 0.44
C ILE A 282 -30.15 -11.92 -0.80
N GLY A 283 -29.29 -12.59 -1.57
CA GLY A 283 -29.67 -13.43 -2.70
C GLY A 283 -30.63 -14.55 -2.31
N GLU A 284 -30.33 -15.28 -1.24
CA GLU A 284 -31.19 -16.33 -0.71
C GLU A 284 -32.53 -15.78 -0.21
N CYS A 285 -32.55 -14.63 0.46
CA CYS A 285 -33.80 -14.00 0.93
C CYS A 285 -34.66 -13.50 -0.24
N ALA A 286 -34.06 -12.85 -1.23
CA ALA A 286 -34.78 -12.39 -2.43
C ALA A 286 -35.36 -13.56 -3.23
N PHE A 287 -34.63 -14.68 -3.32
CA PHE A 287 -35.12 -15.90 -3.94
C PHE A 287 -36.35 -16.45 -3.19
N LEU A 288 -36.24 -16.61 -1.87
CA LEU A 288 -37.34 -17.13 -1.03
C LEU A 288 -38.61 -16.25 -1.13
N LEU A 289 -38.46 -14.92 -1.10
CA LEU A 289 -39.58 -13.99 -1.21
C LEU A 289 -40.23 -14.00 -2.61
N ASN A 290 -39.44 -14.14 -3.67
CA ASN A 290 -39.96 -14.33 -5.02
C ASN A 290 -40.71 -15.65 -5.18
N ASP A 291 -40.22 -16.74 -4.58
CA ASP A 291 -40.94 -18.02 -4.59
C ASP A 291 -42.19 -17.98 -3.71
N THR A 292 -42.18 -17.24 -2.59
CA THR A 292 -43.40 -16.92 -1.84
C THR A 292 -44.44 -16.24 -2.73
N LYS A 293 -44.05 -15.20 -3.48
CA LYS A 293 -44.95 -14.51 -4.42
C LYS A 293 -45.51 -15.47 -5.47
N ALA A 294 -44.67 -16.26 -6.12
CA ALA A 294 -45.10 -17.22 -7.14
C ALA A 294 -46.07 -18.27 -6.58
N ASN A 295 -45.85 -18.74 -5.34
CA ASN A 295 -46.77 -19.66 -4.67
C ASN A 295 -48.10 -19.00 -4.30
N LEU A 296 -48.11 -17.72 -3.90
CA LEU A 296 -49.36 -16.98 -3.75
C LEU A 296 -50.11 -16.88 -5.09
N GLU A 297 -49.47 -16.45 -6.18
CA GLU A 297 -50.12 -16.40 -7.50
C GLU A 297 -50.74 -17.74 -7.92
N ARG A 298 -50.02 -18.85 -7.69
CA ARG A 298 -50.54 -20.21 -7.96
C ARG A 298 -51.74 -20.58 -7.08
N ALA A 299 -51.71 -20.23 -5.79
CA ALA A 299 -52.83 -20.45 -4.88
C ALA A 299 -54.07 -19.66 -5.33
N ARG A 300 -53.89 -18.40 -5.71
CA ARG A 300 -54.96 -17.53 -6.24
C ARG A 300 -55.57 -18.14 -7.51
N ASN A 301 -54.74 -18.56 -8.46
CA ASN A 301 -55.21 -19.19 -9.70
C ASN A 301 -56.01 -20.48 -9.42
N CYS A 302 -55.59 -21.30 -8.46
CA CYS A 302 -56.35 -22.49 -8.08
C CYS A 302 -57.73 -22.14 -7.52
N MET A 303 -57.83 -21.06 -6.73
CA MET A 303 -59.10 -20.59 -6.17
C MET A 303 -60.01 -19.98 -7.24
N THR A 304 -59.46 -19.21 -8.18
CA THR A 304 -60.23 -18.70 -9.33
C THR A 304 -60.79 -19.85 -10.15
N LEU A 305 -59.97 -20.86 -10.48
CA LEU A 305 -60.43 -22.05 -11.21
C LEU A 305 -61.47 -22.87 -10.44
N ALA A 306 -61.39 -22.91 -9.11
CA ALA A 306 -62.40 -23.55 -8.28
C ALA A 306 -63.72 -22.74 -8.31
N SER A 307 -63.64 -21.42 -8.25
CA SER A 307 -64.80 -20.51 -8.37
C SER A 307 -65.49 -20.67 -9.72
N ASP A 308 -64.73 -20.61 -10.82
CA ASP A 308 -65.25 -20.71 -12.18
C ASP A 308 -65.90 -22.08 -12.44
N ALA A 309 -65.42 -23.15 -11.81
CA ALA A 309 -65.98 -24.49 -11.99
C ALA A 309 -67.39 -24.64 -11.40
N ILE A 310 -67.73 -23.89 -10.36
CA ILE A 310 -69.07 -23.91 -9.74
C ILE A 310 -70.11 -23.39 -10.73
N GLU A 311 -69.76 -22.36 -11.50
CA GLU A 311 -70.66 -21.73 -12.48
C GLU A 311 -70.86 -22.61 -13.73
N ASN A 312 -69.96 -23.56 -14.01
CA ASN A 312 -69.83 -24.20 -15.32
C ASN A 312 -70.01 -25.74 -15.34
N PHE A 313 -70.04 -26.43 -14.19
CA PHE A 313 -70.19 -27.89 -14.14
C PHE A 313 -71.65 -28.36 -13.97
N CYS A 314 -72.03 -29.44 -14.66
CA CYS A 314 -73.37 -30.04 -14.59
C CYS A 314 -73.46 -31.35 -13.79
N ASP A 315 -72.34 -31.91 -13.32
CA ASP A 315 -72.29 -33.19 -12.58
C ASP A 315 -71.64 -33.02 -11.20
N GLU A 316 -72.40 -33.35 -10.15
CA GLU A 316 -72.07 -33.09 -8.74
C GLU A 316 -70.87 -33.88 -8.22
N ASN A 317 -70.74 -35.15 -8.62
CA ASN A 317 -69.63 -36.00 -8.16
C ASN A 317 -68.30 -35.53 -8.76
N THR A 318 -68.30 -35.19 -10.05
CA THR A 318 -67.12 -34.68 -10.75
C THR A 318 -66.72 -33.28 -10.25
N LEU A 319 -67.70 -32.44 -9.90
CA LEU A 319 -67.46 -31.12 -9.31
C LEU A 319 -66.83 -31.22 -7.92
N SER A 320 -67.32 -32.12 -7.06
CA SER A 320 -66.80 -32.32 -5.70
C SER A 320 -65.33 -32.75 -5.69
N ASP A 321 -64.97 -33.71 -6.55
CA ASP A 321 -63.58 -34.18 -6.68
C ASP A 321 -62.66 -33.09 -7.25
N TYR A 322 -63.13 -32.33 -8.24
CA TYR A 322 -62.38 -31.23 -8.85
C TYR A 322 -62.14 -30.08 -7.85
N LEU A 323 -63.17 -29.66 -7.10
CA LEU A 323 -63.05 -28.64 -6.06
C LEU A 323 -62.08 -29.08 -4.96
N THR A 324 -62.16 -30.33 -4.53
CA THR A 324 -61.24 -30.90 -3.53
C THR A 324 -59.79 -30.82 -4.05
N GLU A 325 -59.53 -31.23 -5.29
CA GLU A 325 -58.19 -31.16 -5.90
C GLU A 325 -57.65 -29.72 -5.96
N LYS A 326 -58.46 -28.76 -6.43
CA LYS A 326 -58.00 -27.37 -6.57
C LYS A 326 -57.73 -26.71 -5.23
N ILE A 327 -58.56 -26.98 -4.24
CA ILE A 327 -58.38 -26.38 -2.93
C ILE A 327 -57.20 -27.02 -2.20
N ASP A 328 -57.00 -28.34 -2.29
CA ASP A 328 -55.82 -28.99 -1.73
C ASP A 328 -54.53 -28.44 -2.34
N LYS A 329 -54.52 -28.18 -3.65
CA LYS A 329 -53.40 -27.49 -4.33
C LYS A 329 -53.22 -26.06 -3.84
N ALA A 330 -54.29 -25.30 -3.66
CA ALA A 330 -54.22 -23.94 -3.12
C ALA A 330 -53.64 -23.92 -1.69
N ILE A 331 -54.03 -24.88 -0.85
CA ILE A 331 -53.51 -25.05 0.52
C ILE A 331 -52.03 -25.44 0.49
N ASP A 332 -51.62 -26.34 -0.40
CA ASP A 332 -50.21 -26.72 -0.57
C ASP A 332 -49.35 -25.50 -0.98
N TYR A 333 -49.82 -24.71 -1.94
CA TYR A 333 -49.14 -23.48 -2.35
C TYR A 333 -49.09 -22.43 -1.24
N LEU A 334 -50.17 -22.23 -0.48
CA LEU A 334 -50.17 -21.34 0.68
C LEU A 334 -49.19 -21.80 1.77
N THR A 335 -49.10 -23.11 2.00
CA THR A 335 -48.18 -23.70 2.98
C THR A 335 -46.72 -23.49 2.55
N LYS A 336 -46.41 -23.64 1.26
CA LYS A 336 -45.09 -23.35 0.68
C LYS A 336 -44.75 -21.87 0.77
N ALA A 337 -45.70 -20.99 0.42
CA ALA A 337 -45.53 -19.54 0.52
C ALA A 337 -45.18 -19.12 1.95
N TYR A 338 -45.90 -19.67 2.94
CA TYR A 338 -45.63 -19.43 4.36
C TYR A 338 -44.27 -19.96 4.80
N SER A 339 -43.91 -21.20 4.42
CA SER A 339 -42.60 -21.78 4.76
C SER A 339 -41.44 -20.95 4.24
N ASN A 340 -41.51 -20.53 2.98
CA ASN A 340 -40.48 -19.70 2.35
C ASN A 340 -40.37 -18.31 3.01
N ALA A 341 -41.51 -17.69 3.32
CA ALA A 341 -41.52 -16.40 4.00
C ALA A 341 -40.93 -16.51 5.41
N LYS A 342 -41.29 -17.56 6.15
CA LYS A 342 -40.73 -17.86 7.48
C LYS A 342 -39.23 -18.07 7.42
N GLU A 343 -38.74 -18.84 6.44
CA GLU A 343 -37.30 -19.06 6.24
C GLU A 343 -36.57 -17.74 5.90
N ALA A 344 -37.14 -16.91 5.02
CA ALA A 344 -36.60 -15.58 4.72
C ALA A 344 -36.54 -14.70 5.98
N GLY A 345 -37.58 -14.73 6.82
CA GLY A 345 -37.59 -14.04 8.12
C GLY A 345 -36.49 -14.51 9.06
N VAL A 346 -36.32 -15.83 9.19
CA VAL A 346 -35.26 -16.42 10.03
C VAL A 346 -33.88 -15.99 9.54
N LYS A 347 -33.63 -16.05 8.22
CA LYS A 347 -32.35 -15.62 7.63
C LYS A 347 -32.10 -14.12 7.80
N LEU A 348 -33.14 -13.28 7.70
CA LEU A 348 -33.03 -11.85 8.00
C LEU A 348 -32.80 -11.58 9.50
N THR A 349 -33.27 -12.46 10.40
CA THR A 349 -33.05 -12.35 11.86
C THR A 349 -31.73 -12.93 12.35
N SER A 350 -31.12 -13.87 11.61
CA SER A 350 -29.81 -14.44 11.94
C SER A 350 -28.64 -13.50 11.66
N PHE A 351 -28.92 -12.27 11.17
CA PHE A 351 -27.94 -11.19 11.16
C PHE A 351 -27.38 -10.97 12.57
N PRO A 352 -26.05 -11.03 12.78
CA PRO A 352 -25.48 -10.84 14.10
C PRO A 352 -25.84 -9.46 14.65
N ASN A 353 -26.65 -9.42 15.70
CA ASN A 353 -26.85 -8.20 16.50
C ASN A 353 -25.55 -7.68 17.13
N ASN A 354 -24.48 -8.50 17.12
CA ASN A 354 -23.19 -8.27 17.75
C ASN A 354 -22.11 -7.68 16.82
N LEU A 355 -22.39 -7.42 15.54
CA LEU A 355 -21.49 -6.62 14.71
C LEU A 355 -21.75 -5.15 15.03
N ASN A 356 -20.76 -4.51 15.66
CA ASN A 356 -20.80 -3.18 16.28
C ASN A 356 -21.59 -2.15 15.44
N LYS A 357 -22.84 -1.90 15.84
CA LYS A 357 -23.90 -1.14 15.13
C LYS A 357 -23.64 0.36 14.87
N LYS A 358 -22.39 0.83 14.82
CA LYS A 358 -22.13 2.28 14.64
C LYS A 358 -21.02 2.67 13.67
N LYS A 359 -20.22 1.73 13.14
CA LYS A 359 -18.90 2.11 12.58
C LYS A 359 -18.41 1.20 11.43
N SER A 360 -19.28 0.79 10.50
CA SER A 360 -18.89 0.02 9.30
C SER A 360 -19.41 0.71 8.03
N ILE A 361 -18.68 0.59 6.91
CA ILE A 361 -19.14 1.05 5.57
C ILE A 361 -20.44 0.35 5.14
N LEU A 362 -20.72 -0.80 5.74
CA LEU A 362 -21.95 -1.58 5.54
C LEU A 362 -23.07 -1.16 6.51
N SER A 363 -22.86 -0.23 7.45
CA SER A 363 -23.90 0.30 8.36
C SER A 363 -25.21 0.69 7.66
N PRO A 364 -25.18 1.40 6.51
CA PRO A 364 -26.39 1.71 5.76
C PRO A 364 -27.08 0.48 5.16
N VAL A 365 -26.31 -0.55 4.76
CA VAL A 365 -26.84 -1.84 4.31
C VAL A 365 -27.55 -2.53 5.48
N TYR A 366 -26.95 -2.54 6.68
CA TYR A 366 -27.58 -3.09 7.88
C TYR A 366 -28.84 -2.33 8.32
N GLU A 367 -28.85 -1.00 8.25
CA GLU A 367 -30.02 -0.18 8.61
C GLU A 367 -31.17 -0.37 7.64
N ARG A 368 -30.90 -0.43 6.33
CA ARG A 368 -31.93 -0.73 5.32
C ARG A 368 -32.43 -2.17 5.41
N LEU A 369 -31.57 -3.13 5.78
CA LEU A 369 -32.00 -4.50 6.07
C LEU A 369 -32.90 -4.56 7.32
N ALA A 370 -32.56 -3.81 8.37
CA ALA A 370 -33.42 -3.69 9.55
C ALA A 370 -34.77 -3.01 9.22
N GLY A 371 -34.76 -2.01 8.34
CA GLY A 371 -35.96 -1.36 7.81
C GLY A 371 -36.82 -2.30 6.94
N ALA A 372 -36.19 -3.11 6.08
CA ALA A 372 -36.87 -4.13 5.29
C ALA A 372 -37.57 -5.16 6.19
N LYS A 373 -36.88 -5.60 7.26
CA LYS A 373 -37.44 -6.47 8.29
C LYS A 373 -38.65 -5.85 8.98
N SER A 374 -38.58 -4.58 9.39
CA SER A 374 -39.70 -3.92 10.08
C SER A 374 -40.88 -3.61 9.16
N SER A 375 -40.65 -3.59 7.84
CA SER A 375 -41.68 -3.27 6.85
C SER A 375 -42.55 -4.47 6.45
N ILE A 376 -42.10 -5.71 6.67
CA ILE A 376 -42.92 -6.89 6.38
C ILE A 376 -43.67 -7.34 7.64
N ARG A 377 -44.98 -7.08 7.72
CA ARG A 377 -45.82 -7.56 8.84
C ARG A 377 -45.88 -9.07 8.88
N MET A 378 -45.87 -9.70 7.70
CA MET A 378 -45.88 -11.15 7.52
C MET A 378 -44.67 -11.88 8.16
N LEU A 379 -43.51 -11.21 8.27
CA LEU A 379 -42.31 -11.74 8.94
C LEU A 379 -42.32 -11.55 10.46
N ASN A 380 -43.04 -10.52 10.92
CA ASN A 380 -43.10 -10.15 12.34
C ASN A 380 -44.28 -10.80 13.08
N HIS A 381 -45.29 -11.28 12.36
CA HIS A 381 -46.51 -11.90 12.90
C HIS A 381 -46.91 -13.20 12.15
N PRO A 382 -46.08 -14.26 12.23
CA PRO A 382 -46.34 -15.54 11.54
C PRO A 382 -47.69 -16.19 11.93
N GLU A 383 -48.15 -15.95 13.16
CA GLU A 383 -49.44 -16.41 13.69
C GLU A 383 -50.65 -15.96 12.86
N ILE A 384 -50.58 -14.80 12.18
CA ILE A 384 -51.67 -14.29 11.34
C ILE A 384 -51.88 -15.22 10.13
N PHE A 385 -50.81 -15.74 9.54
CA PHE A 385 -50.87 -16.63 8.38
C PHE A 385 -51.32 -18.04 8.77
N GLU A 386 -50.83 -18.57 9.90
CA GLU A 386 -51.26 -19.87 10.42
C GLU A 386 -52.76 -19.88 10.79
N ASN A 387 -53.25 -18.80 11.42
CA ASN A 387 -54.67 -18.67 11.77
C ASN A 387 -55.56 -18.65 10.52
N VAL A 388 -55.12 -18.00 9.44
CA VAL A 388 -55.86 -17.96 8.18
C VAL A 388 -55.85 -19.31 7.48
N ILE A 389 -54.70 -20.00 7.43
CA ILE A 389 -54.62 -21.35 6.87
C ILE A 389 -55.53 -22.31 7.66
N LEU A 390 -55.56 -22.19 8.99
CA LEU A 390 -56.46 -22.95 9.87
C LEU A 390 -57.93 -22.59 9.65
N GLU A 391 -58.26 -21.32 9.44
CA GLU A 391 -59.63 -20.86 9.18
C GLU A 391 -60.13 -21.32 7.81
N ILE A 392 -59.27 -21.29 6.78
CA ILE A 392 -59.56 -21.84 5.45
C ILE A 392 -59.79 -23.34 5.57
N LYS A 393 -58.86 -24.09 6.20
CA LYS A 393 -58.99 -25.54 6.41
C LYS A 393 -60.25 -25.89 7.22
N GLY A 394 -60.57 -25.12 8.27
CA GLY A 394 -61.72 -25.34 9.12
C GLY A 394 -63.05 -25.02 8.43
N SER A 395 -63.10 -23.96 7.63
CA SER A 395 -64.27 -23.60 6.82
C SER A 395 -64.50 -24.62 5.70
N LEU A 396 -63.41 -25.14 5.10
CA LEU A 396 -63.48 -26.17 4.07
C LEU A 396 -63.90 -27.53 4.62
N ALA A 397 -63.28 -28.00 5.71
CA ALA A 397 -63.55 -29.31 6.28
C ALA A 397 -65.01 -29.45 6.72
N LYS A 398 -65.60 -28.36 7.24
CA LYS A 398 -67.02 -28.33 7.61
C LYS A 398 -67.95 -28.40 6.39
N LYS A 399 -67.54 -27.86 5.23
CA LYS A 399 -68.42 -27.69 4.06
C LYS A 399 -68.20 -28.71 2.94
N VAL A 400 -66.99 -29.27 2.78
CA VAL A 400 -66.77 -30.49 1.96
C VAL A 400 -67.53 -31.69 2.56
N VAL A 401 -67.64 -31.74 3.89
CA VAL A 401 -68.51 -32.71 4.59
C VAL A 401 -69.99 -32.42 4.31
N ALA A 402 -70.39 -31.15 4.20
CA ALA A 402 -71.76 -30.76 3.84
C ALA A 402 -72.10 -31.06 2.37
N LEU A 403 -71.16 -30.84 1.43
CA LEU A 403 -71.27 -31.20 0.01
C LEU A 403 -71.34 -32.72 -0.23
N LYS A 404 -70.76 -33.52 0.67
CA LYS A 404 -70.85 -35.00 0.63
C LYS A 404 -72.10 -35.55 1.31
N SER A 405 -72.86 -34.73 2.04
CA SER A 405 -74.14 -35.12 2.63
C SER A 405 -75.27 -34.72 1.69
N GLU A 406 -76.25 -35.61 1.47
CA GLU A 406 -77.28 -35.59 0.40
C GLU A 406 -78.27 -34.40 0.39
N ASN A 407 -77.96 -33.25 0.98
CA ASN A 407 -78.81 -32.05 0.95
C ASN A 407 -77.97 -30.82 0.55
N ILE A 408 -77.86 -30.59 -0.76
CA ILE A 408 -77.11 -29.47 -1.35
C ILE A 408 -78.06 -28.30 -1.55
N ASP A 409 -77.92 -27.28 -0.71
CA ASP A 409 -78.44 -25.94 -0.99
C ASP A 409 -77.39 -25.20 -1.83
N TYR A 410 -77.66 -25.04 -3.13
CA TYR A 410 -76.73 -24.45 -4.10
C TYR A 410 -76.41 -22.97 -3.78
N GLU A 411 -77.39 -22.18 -3.31
CA GLU A 411 -77.16 -20.77 -2.92
C GLU A 411 -76.21 -20.66 -1.72
N SER A 412 -76.35 -21.54 -0.74
CA SER A 412 -75.51 -21.58 0.47
C SER A 412 -74.04 -21.92 0.17
N ASN A 413 -73.78 -22.71 -0.88
CA ASN A 413 -72.43 -23.09 -1.29
C ASN A 413 -71.74 -22.00 -2.13
N GLU A 414 -72.47 -21.31 -3.00
CA GLU A 414 -71.95 -20.18 -3.79
C GLU A 414 -71.53 -19.02 -2.87
N ASP A 415 -72.38 -18.66 -1.89
CA ASP A 415 -72.07 -17.63 -0.89
C ASP A 415 -70.86 -18.00 -0.03
N ALA A 416 -70.72 -19.28 0.33
CA ALA A 416 -69.58 -19.77 1.10
C ALA A 416 -68.24 -19.69 0.35
N LEU A 417 -68.25 -20.02 -0.95
CA LEU A 417 -67.05 -19.96 -1.79
C LEU A 417 -66.69 -18.52 -2.12
N LYS A 418 -67.68 -17.64 -2.27
CA LYS A 418 -67.50 -16.20 -2.37
C LYS A 418 -66.88 -15.61 -1.10
N GLU A 419 -67.35 -16.02 0.09
CA GLU A 419 -66.76 -15.65 1.39
C GLU A 419 -65.30 -16.13 1.51
N ILE A 420 -65.01 -17.37 1.11
CA ILE A 420 -63.64 -17.91 1.10
C ILE A 420 -62.75 -17.14 0.12
N ASN A 421 -63.25 -16.84 -1.09
CA ASN A 421 -62.50 -16.12 -2.11
C ASN A 421 -62.25 -14.66 -1.71
N GLU A 422 -63.21 -14.03 -1.02
CA GLU A 422 -63.06 -12.69 -0.45
C GLU A 422 -62.07 -12.66 0.72
N LYS A 423 -62.13 -13.64 1.63
CA LYS A 423 -61.14 -13.78 2.73
C LYS A 423 -59.72 -14.02 2.20
N ILE A 424 -59.59 -14.83 1.14
CA ILE A 424 -58.34 -15.03 0.41
C ILE A 424 -57.92 -13.70 -0.23
N GLY A 425 -58.77 -13.05 -1.02
CA GLY A 425 -58.44 -11.75 -1.64
C GLY A 425 -57.98 -10.67 -0.65
N ASN A 426 -58.61 -10.62 0.52
CA ASN A 426 -58.29 -9.70 1.62
C ASN A 426 -56.96 -10.01 2.30
N LEU A 427 -56.48 -11.26 2.26
CA LEU A 427 -55.14 -11.62 2.72
C LEU A 427 -54.07 -11.35 1.66
N PHE A 428 -54.41 -11.57 0.40
CA PHE A 428 -53.45 -11.55 -0.70
C PHE A 428 -53.03 -10.13 -1.06
N SER A 429 -53.99 -9.20 -1.13
CA SER A 429 -53.70 -7.83 -1.58
C SER A 429 -52.71 -7.07 -0.67
N PRO A 430 -52.78 -7.19 0.67
CA PRO A 430 -51.76 -6.60 1.56
C PRO A 430 -50.42 -7.34 1.50
N ALA A 431 -50.44 -8.67 1.47
CA ALA A 431 -49.23 -9.49 1.47
C ALA A 431 -48.41 -9.33 0.17
N GLU A 432 -49.07 -9.23 -0.97
CA GLU A 432 -48.43 -9.06 -2.28
C GLU A 432 -47.73 -7.70 -2.40
N ASN A 433 -48.36 -6.63 -1.89
CA ASN A 433 -47.76 -5.29 -1.85
C ASN A 433 -46.57 -5.21 -0.88
N GLU A 434 -46.66 -5.82 0.31
CA GLU A 434 -45.55 -5.87 1.27
C GLU A 434 -44.35 -6.67 0.74
N LEU A 435 -44.62 -7.80 0.06
CA LEU A 435 -43.59 -8.62 -0.56
C LEU A 435 -42.90 -7.89 -1.73
N LEU A 436 -43.67 -7.18 -2.57
CA LEU A 436 -43.13 -6.41 -3.68
C LEU A 436 -42.18 -5.32 -3.18
N GLN A 437 -42.60 -4.53 -2.19
CA GLN A 437 -41.76 -3.48 -1.60
C GLN A 437 -40.47 -4.05 -1.00
N CYS A 438 -40.53 -5.21 -0.33
CA CYS A 438 -39.33 -5.80 0.24
C CYS A 438 -38.38 -6.38 -0.83
N VAL A 439 -38.90 -6.99 -1.89
CA VAL A 439 -38.10 -7.48 -3.01
C VAL A 439 -37.40 -6.32 -3.72
N GLU A 440 -38.08 -5.20 -3.92
CA GLU A 440 -37.50 -3.97 -4.48
C GLU A 440 -36.39 -3.40 -3.59
N VAL A 441 -36.60 -3.36 -2.27
CA VAL A 441 -35.59 -2.91 -1.30
C VAL A 441 -34.36 -3.83 -1.30
N LEU A 442 -34.55 -5.15 -1.31
CA LEU A 442 -33.46 -6.14 -1.37
C LEU A 442 -32.73 -6.09 -2.72
N GLY A 443 -33.46 -5.88 -3.82
CA GLY A 443 -32.88 -5.70 -5.15
C GLY A 443 -32.01 -4.43 -5.24
N GLY A 444 -32.49 -3.32 -4.67
CA GLY A 444 -31.72 -2.09 -4.53
C GLY A 444 -30.46 -2.29 -3.69
N LEU A 445 -30.58 -2.98 -2.55
CA LEU A 445 -29.45 -3.32 -1.69
C LEU A 445 -28.40 -4.19 -2.39
N MET A 446 -28.83 -5.16 -3.19
CA MET A 446 -27.91 -5.99 -3.99
C MET A 446 -27.15 -5.16 -5.03
N GLY A 447 -27.82 -4.20 -5.66
CA GLY A 447 -27.19 -3.26 -6.59
C GLY A 447 -26.16 -2.37 -5.90
N ASP A 448 -26.47 -1.89 -4.70
CA ASP A 448 -25.57 -1.06 -3.90
C ASP A 448 -24.37 -1.87 -3.38
N LEU A 449 -24.57 -3.11 -2.91
CA LEU A 449 -23.51 -4.03 -2.50
C LEU A 449 -22.57 -4.39 -3.64
N LYS A 450 -23.10 -4.66 -4.85
CA LYS A 450 -22.26 -4.93 -6.03
C LYS A 450 -21.44 -3.72 -6.45
N LYS A 451 -21.97 -2.51 -6.31
CA LYS A 451 -21.20 -1.27 -6.53
C LYS A 451 -20.12 -1.12 -5.47
N ILE A 452 -20.43 -1.34 -4.19
CA ILE A 452 -19.45 -1.30 -3.10
C ILE A 452 -18.38 -2.37 -3.30
N GLN A 453 -18.71 -3.61 -3.62
CA GLN A 453 -17.75 -4.69 -3.90
C GLN A 453 -16.91 -4.41 -5.14
N LYS A 454 -17.48 -3.83 -6.21
CA LYS A 454 -16.71 -3.44 -7.37
C LYS A 454 -15.71 -2.34 -7.02
N VAL A 455 -16.16 -1.35 -6.24
CA VAL A 455 -15.30 -0.27 -5.73
C VAL A 455 -14.23 -0.83 -4.80
N VAL A 456 -14.57 -1.69 -3.82
CA VAL A 456 -13.65 -2.33 -2.88
C VAL A 456 -12.68 -3.27 -3.59
N GLY A 457 -13.13 -4.07 -4.56
CA GLY A 457 -12.27 -4.97 -5.35
C GLY A 457 -11.34 -4.25 -6.33
N GLU A 458 -11.74 -3.07 -6.84
CA GLU A 458 -10.85 -2.16 -7.55
C GLU A 458 -9.89 -1.42 -6.60
N THR A 459 -10.28 -1.25 -5.33
CA THR A 459 -9.46 -0.65 -4.27
C THR A 459 -8.43 -1.64 -3.71
N GLU A 460 -8.78 -2.90 -3.46
CA GLU A 460 -7.86 -3.95 -2.96
C GLU A 460 -6.80 -4.36 -3.98
N LYS A 461 -7.11 -4.27 -5.28
CA LYS A 461 -6.08 -4.39 -6.32
C LYS A 461 -5.04 -3.27 -6.25
N ASN A 462 -5.34 -2.16 -5.57
CA ASN A 462 -4.56 -0.93 -5.52
C ASN A 462 -4.17 -0.46 -4.10
N MET A 463 -4.67 -1.10 -3.03
CA MET A 463 -4.34 -0.83 -1.62
C MET A 463 -3.62 -2.05 -1.04
N PRO A 464 -2.50 -1.86 -0.32
CA PRO A 464 -1.84 -2.96 0.37
C PRO A 464 -2.63 -3.35 1.62
N SER A 465 -2.88 -4.65 1.77
CA SER A 465 -3.54 -5.34 2.90
C SER A 465 -2.84 -5.19 4.27
N ASP A 466 -1.73 -4.45 4.34
CA ASP A 466 -0.71 -4.64 5.39
C ASP A 466 -0.47 -3.41 6.29
N LEU A 467 -1.30 -2.36 6.19
CA LEU A 467 -1.13 -1.16 7.03
C LEU A 467 -1.64 -1.41 8.46
N ASP A 468 -0.83 -2.07 9.30
CA ASP A 468 -1.15 -2.30 10.72
C ASP A 468 -0.97 -1.00 11.53
N LEU A 469 -2.08 -0.28 11.71
CA LEU A 469 -2.19 0.93 12.53
C LEU A 469 -1.73 0.73 14.00
N ASN A 470 -1.75 -0.49 14.54
CA ASN A 470 -1.30 -0.76 15.90
C ASN A 470 0.24 -0.82 15.98
N PHE A 471 0.91 -1.42 14.99
CA PHE A 471 2.38 -1.37 14.88
C PHE A 471 2.89 0.06 14.80
N LEU A 472 2.23 0.90 13.99
CA LEU A 472 2.56 2.32 13.81
C LEU A 472 2.46 3.11 15.12
N THR A 473 1.40 2.87 15.90
CA THR A 473 1.18 3.55 17.19
C THR A 473 2.23 3.14 18.24
N CYS A 474 2.61 1.86 18.28
CA CYS A 474 3.66 1.36 19.18
C CYS A 474 5.07 1.86 18.79
N ALA A 475 5.38 1.94 17.49
CA ALA A 475 6.66 2.47 17.01
C ALA A 475 6.81 3.96 17.37
N LEU A 476 5.74 4.75 17.21
CA LEU A 476 5.69 6.17 17.59
C LEU A 476 5.93 6.41 19.08
N ASP A 477 5.27 5.66 19.97
CA ASP A 477 5.41 5.84 21.41
C ASP A 477 6.83 5.50 21.91
N SER A 478 7.54 4.59 21.22
CA SER A 478 8.93 4.24 21.53
C SER A 478 9.97 5.30 21.12
N GLN A 479 9.64 6.20 20.19
CA GLN A 479 10.56 7.19 19.62
C GLN A 479 10.31 8.64 20.06
N ARG A 480 9.15 8.93 20.69
CA ARG A 480 8.80 10.26 21.22
C ARG A 480 9.87 10.98 22.05
N PRO A 481 10.62 10.34 22.97
CA PRO A 481 11.56 11.07 23.83
C PRO A 481 12.84 11.56 23.12
N LYS A 482 13.03 11.33 21.82
CA LYS A 482 14.25 11.71 21.08
C LYS A 482 14.11 12.95 20.18
N PHE A 483 12.89 13.46 19.96
CA PHE A 483 12.63 14.66 19.15
C PHE A 483 12.76 15.99 19.92
N GLU A 484 13.12 15.96 21.21
CA GLU A 484 13.27 17.18 22.02
C GLU A 484 14.62 17.92 21.79
N ILE A 485 15.57 17.31 21.07
CA ILE A 485 16.95 17.82 20.91
C ILE A 485 17.33 18.07 19.43
N LEU A 486 16.81 17.26 18.50
CA LEU A 486 17.09 17.35 17.06
C LEU A 486 15.80 17.61 16.29
N ASP A 487 15.88 18.39 15.20
CA ASP A 487 14.75 18.50 14.29
C ASP A 487 14.51 17.17 13.53
N ARG A 488 13.34 17.03 12.90
CA ARG A 488 12.92 15.78 12.25
C ARG A 488 13.83 15.39 11.09
N GLU A 489 14.36 16.36 10.33
CA GLU A 489 15.30 16.10 9.24
C GLU A 489 16.62 15.55 9.81
N GLN A 490 17.21 16.23 10.79
CA GLN A 490 18.44 15.81 11.47
C GLN A 490 18.30 14.44 12.13
N PHE A 491 17.15 14.17 12.74
CA PHE A 491 16.89 12.87 13.35
C PHE A 491 16.84 11.76 12.29
N TYR A 492 16.16 11.98 11.17
CA TYR A 492 16.04 10.98 10.09
C TYR A 492 17.30 10.83 9.24
N GLU A 493 18.17 11.83 9.20
CA GLU A 493 19.50 11.68 8.61
C GLU A 493 20.33 10.65 9.37
N ILE A 494 20.25 10.65 10.70
CA ILE A 494 21.00 9.73 11.56
C ILE A 494 20.28 8.39 11.73
N PHE A 495 18.96 8.44 11.84
CA PHE A 495 18.07 7.30 12.09
C PHE A 495 16.89 7.34 11.13
N PRO A 496 17.10 6.99 9.84
CA PRO A 496 16.03 6.94 8.86
C PRO A 496 14.90 5.99 9.33
N PRO A 497 13.62 6.32 9.06
CA PRO A 497 12.51 5.48 9.45
C PRO A 497 12.61 4.12 8.78
N GLN A 498 12.35 3.03 9.50
CA GLN A 498 12.47 1.69 8.93
C GLN A 498 11.46 1.51 7.78
N PRO A 499 11.89 0.98 6.62
CA PRO A 499 10.99 0.80 5.50
C PRO A 499 9.91 -0.24 5.83
N VAL A 500 8.67 0.05 5.42
CA VAL A 500 7.53 -0.86 5.65
C VAL A 500 7.77 -2.22 4.98
N LYS A 501 8.36 -2.22 3.78
CA LYS A 501 8.79 -3.44 3.08
C LYS A 501 10.32 -3.57 3.11
N PRO A 502 10.87 -4.77 3.31
CA PRO A 502 12.31 -5.01 3.29
C PRO A 502 12.93 -4.85 1.88
N HIS A 503 12.12 -4.76 0.84
CA HIS A 503 12.56 -4.48 -0.52
C HIS A 503 11.70 -3.35 -1.11
N PRO A 504 12.29 -2.33 -1.75
CA PRO A 504 13.73 -2.14 -2.02
C PRO A 504 14.55 -1.68 -0.80
N GLY A 505 13.94 -1.49 0.37
CA GLY A 505 14.65 -1.01 1.57
C GLY A 505 14.96 0.48 1.50
N ILE A 506 14.02 1.27 0.98
CA ILE A 506 14.11 2.73 0.87
C ILE A 506 13.28 3.35 1.98
N SER A 507 13.90 4.24 2.75
CA SER A 507 13.23 5.06 3.76
C SER A 507 12.78 6.37 3.13
N VAL A 508 11.66 6.90 3.60
CA VAL A 508 11.03 8.11 3.06
C VAL A 508 10.93 9.14 4.18
N LEU A 509 11.30 10.38 3.84
CA LEU A 509 11.05 11.59 4.60
C LEU A 509 10.34 12.55 3.66
N HIS A 510 9.13 12.97 4.01
CA HIS A 510 8.48 14.08 3.32
C HIS A 510 8.23 15.27 4.25
N GLU A 511 8.31 16.46 3.68
CA GLU A 511 7.82 17.69 4.30
C GLU A 511 6.68 18.24 3.46
N LEU A 512 5.47 17.86 3.87
CA LEU A 512 4.23 18.24 3.22
C LEU A 512 3.35 19.02 4.21
N LYS A 513 3.05 20.28 3.86
CA LYS A 513 2.19 21.16 4.64
C LYS A 513 1.03 21.65 3.79
N VAL A 514 -0.14 21.06 4.00
CA VAL A 514 -1.37 21.57 3.39
C VAL A 514 -1.68 22.97 3.94
N GLY A 515 -1.89 23.91 3.03
CA GLY A 515 -2.24 25.30 3.30
C GLY A 515 -3.73 25.48 3.47
N ASN A 516 -4.43 25.63 2.34
CA ASN A 516 -5.87 25.83 2.30
C ASN A 516 -6.50 24.81 1.36
N VAL A 517 -7.72 24.37 1.70
CA VAL A 517 -8.58 23.64 0.77
C VAL A 517 -9.85 24.46 0.55
N ILE A 518 -10.18 24.70 -0.71
CA ILE A 518 -11.30 25.52 -1.14
C ILE A 518 -12.24 24.64 -1.96
N TYR A 519 -13.52 24.67 -1.63
CA TYR A 519 -14.58 24.05 -2.42
C TYR A 519 -15.41 25.15 -3.07
N ARG A 520 -15.48 25.14 -4.40
CA ARG A 520 -16.34 26.04 -5.17
C ARG A 520 -17.44 25.22 -5.81
N ARG A 521 -18.68 25.47 -5.43
CA ARG A 521 -19.84 24.74 -5.95
C ARG A 521 -20.12 25.17 -7.40
N GLU A 522 -20.22 24.21 -8.32
CA GLU A 522 -20.34 24.43 -9.78
C GLU A 522 -21.60 23.83 -10.42
N ASP A 523 -22.44 23.10 -9.68
CA ASP A 523 -23.71 22.62 -10.24
C ASP A 523 -24.74 23.76 -10.41
N PRO A 524 -25.74 23.64 -11.30
CA PRO A 524 -26.68 24.71 -11.63
C PRO A 524 -27.34 25.40 -10.42
N ILE A 525 -27.81 24.64 -9.43
CA ILE A 525 -28.38 25.22 -8.21
C ILE A 525 -27.31 25.95 -7.40
N GLY A 526 -26.11 25.40 -7.28
CA GLY A 526 -24.99 26.03 -6.59
C GLY A 526 -24.54 27.36 -7.21
N ILE A 527 -24.62 27.47 -8.54
CA ILE A 527 -24.29 28.70 -9.28
C ILE A 527 -25.41 29.75 -9.15
N LEU A 528 -26.68 29.33 -9.32
CA LEU A 528 -27.82 30.24 -9.31
C LEU A 528 -28.18 30.73 -7.90
N ILE A 529 -28.00 29.87 -6.90
CA ILE A 529 -28.31 30.14 -5.50
C ILE A 529 -27.08 29.79 -4.66
N PRO A 530 -26.14 30.75 -4.49
CA PRO A 530 -24.98 30.55 -3.64
C PRO A 530 -25.39 30.10 -2.24
N ASN A 531 -24.73 29.07 -1.71
CA ASN A 531 -25.03 28.44 -0.41
C ASN A 531 -26.38 27.73 -0.30
N SER A 532 -27.06 27.43 -1.41
CA SER A 532 -28.22 26.54 -1.38
C SER A 532 -27.84 25.20 -0.73
N PRO A 533 -28.67 24.66 0.19
CA PRO A 533 -28.44 23.31 0.72
C PRO A 533 -28.91 22.23 -0.26
N LEU A 534 -29.61 22.57 -1.34
CA LEU A 534 -30.23 21.57 -2.21
C LEU A 534 -29.30 21.20 -3.37
N PRO A 535 -29.14 19.92 -3.72
CA PRO A 535 -28.50 19.46 -4.96
C PRO A 535 -29.42 19.73 -6.16
N THR A 536 -28.83 19.82 -7.35
CA THR A 536 -29.55 20.00 -8.61
C THR A 536 -30.34 18.73 -8.96
N PRO A 537 -31.68 18.78 -9.06
CA PRO A 537 -32.48 17.64 -9.51
C PRO A 537 -32.35 17.48 -11.04
N ILE A 538 -32.15 16.24 -11.47
CA ILE A 538 -32.14 15.80 -12.86
C ILE A 538 -33.29 14.80 -13.02
N PRO A 539 -34.46 15.23 -13.51
CA PRO A 539 -35.58 14.33 -13.74
C PRO A 539 -35.27 13.40 -14.91
N LEU A 540 -35.41 12.10 -14.69
CA LEU A 540 -35.32 11.06 -15.72
C LEU A 540 -36.73 10.50 -15.97
N ASP A 541 -37.55 11.29 -16.66
CA ASP A 541 -38.98 11.02 -16.88
C ASP A 541 -39.24 9.63 -17.49
N ALA A 542 -38.33 9.14 -18.33
CA ALA A 542 -38.44 7.83 -18.97
C ALA A 542 -38.45 6.64 -18.00
N ILE A 543 -37.89 6.81 -16.79
CA ILE A 543 -37.80 5.77 -15.75
C ILE A 543 -38.44 6.19 -14.42
N GLY A 544 -39.08 7.36 -14.37
CA GLY A 544 -39.76 7.86 -13.17
C GLY A 544 -38.84 8.12 -11.97
N VAL A 545 -37.55 8.40 -12.21
CA VAL A 545 -36.54 8.64 -11.16
C VAL A 545 -35.97 10.04 -11.28
N THR A 546 -35.72 10.70 -10.15
CA THR A 546 -34.94 11.94 -10.10
C THR A 546 -33.55 11.63 -9.58
N LEU A 547 -32.51 11.96 -10.35
CA LEU A 547 -31.14 11.95 -9.86
C LEU A 547 -30.81 13.31 -9.23
N TRP A 548 -30.15 13.28 -8.09
CA TRP A 548 -29.68 14.47 -7.41
C TRP A 548 -28.19 14.64 -7.67
N TRP A 549 -27.85 15.78 -8.25
CA TRP A 549 -26.50 16.12 -8.69
C TRP A 549 -25.94 17.29 -7.89
N ALA A 550 -24.71 17.15 -7.42
CA ALA A 550 -23.93 18.28 -6.95
C ALA A 550 -22.48 18.18 -7.43
N GLN A 551 -21.85 19.33 -7.67
CA GLN A 551 -20.49 19.40 -8.20
C GLN A 551 -19.69 20.51 -7.51
N TRP A 552 -18.41 20.23 -7.26
CA TRP A 552 -17.46 21.21 -6.75
C TRP A 552 -16.15 21.17 -7.53
N GLU A 553 -15.57 22.33 -7.80
CA GLU A 553 -14.13 22.47 -7.98
C GLU A 553 -13.48 22.45 -6.59
N VAL A 554 -12.62 21.47 -6.37
CA VAL A 554 -11.84 21.33 -5.14
C VAL A 554 -10.41 21.75 -5.44
N GLU A 555 -9.92 22.74 -4.71
CA GLU A 555 -8.59 23.31 -4.87
C GLU A 555 -7.84 23.22 -3.54
N LEU A 556 -6.68 22.57 -3.55
CA LEU A 556 -5.77 22.47 -2.40
C LEU A 556 -4.49 23.22 -2.73
N SER A 557 -4.11 24.14 -1.85
CA SER A 557 -2.84 24.84 -1.91
C SER A 557 -1.89 24.33 -0.82
N LEU A 558 -0.61 24.19 -1.14
CA LEU A 558 0.44 23.92 -0.16
C LEU A 558 0.93 25.23 0.46
N LYS A 559 1.44 25.19 1.70
CA LYS A 559 2.01 26.39 2.36
C LYS A 559 3.39 26.77 1.84
N GLU A 560 4.14 25.76 1.46
CA GLU A 560 5.55 25.79 1.08
C GLU A 560 5.75 24.76 -0.03
N ASN A 561 6.84 24.87 -0.80
CA ASN A 561 7.27 23.82 -1.72
C ASN A 561 7.40 22.52 -0.94
N PHE A 562 6.82 21.44 -1.45
CA PHE A 562 6.98 20.16 -0.79
C PHE A 562 8.37 19.61 -1.08
N ILE A 563 8.89 18.88 -0.11
CA ILE A 563 10.17 18.20 -0.18
C ILE A 563 9.92 16.71 0.00
N GLU A 564 10.42 15.93 -0.95
CA GLU A 564 10.42 14.48 -0.92
C GLU A 564 11.88 14.01 -0.84
N GLN A 565 12.25 13.32 0.24
CA GLN A 565 13.59 12.78 0.42
C GLN A 565 13.52 11.28 0.65
N ILE A 566 14.25 10.53 -0.18
CA ILE A 566 14.40 9.09 -0.03
C ILE A 566 15.83 8.75 0.39
N MET A 567 15.96 7.69 1.19
CA MET A 567 17.22 7.26 1.77
C MET A 567 17.42 5.76 1.59
N ASP A 568 18.64 5.36 1.22
CA ASP A 568 19.00 3.94 1.16
C ASP A 568 19.25 3.40 2.57
N PHE A 569 18.22 2.85 3.20
CA PHE A 569 18.28 2.34 4.57
C PHE A 569 19.28 1.19 4.74
N GLN A 570 19.43 0.36 3.70
CA GLN A 570 20.18 -0.90 3.78
C GLN A 570 21.69 -0.70 3.57
N ASN A 571 22.08 0.36 2.88
CA ASN A 571 23.48 0.62 2.54
C ASN A 571 23.87 2.03 3.01
N PRO A 572 24.24 2.20 4.28
CA PRO A 572 24.76 3.47 4.75
C PRO A 572 26.18 3.72 4.20
N THR A 573 26.43 4.94 3.75
CA THR A 573 27.59 5.26 2.89
C THR A 573 28.58 6.23 3.51
N LEU A 574 28.14 7.09 4.45
CA LEU A 574 28.98 8.11 5.05
C LEU A 574 29.13 7.93 6.56
N LEU A 575 30.37 8.05 7.03
CA LEU A 575 30.68 8.14 8.45
C LEU A 575 30.67 9.61 8.86
N ARG A 576 29.74 10.02 9.73
CA ARG A 576 29.69 11.39 10.25
C ARG A 576 29.63 11.43 11.77
N PRO A 577 30.31 12.38 12.42
CA PRO A 577 30.16 12.58 13.85
C PRO A 577 28.72 13.04 14.15
N ILE A 578 28.06 12.38 15.10
CA ILE A 578 26.74 12.81 15.59
C ILE A 578 26.95 14.13 16.35
N TYR A 579 26.23 15.18 15.94
CA TYR A 579 26.30 16.51 16.54
C TYR A 579 26.27 16.46 18.08
N GLY A 580 27.30 17.05 18.71
CA GLY A 580 27.41 17.11 20.17
C GLY A 580 27.85 15.81 20.86
N SER A 581 28.29 14.79 20.10
CA SER A 581 28.79 13.53 20.66
C SER A 581 30.11 13.07 20.02
N LEU A 582 30.82 12.17 20.71
CA LEU A 582 31.99 11.47 20.17
C LEU A 582 31.60 10.24 19.32
N GLN A 583 30.32 9.98 19.13
CA GLN A 583 29.82 8.83 18.37
C GLN A 583 29.77 9.16 16.87
N ILE A 584 30.07 8.17 16.05
CA ILE A 584 30.01 8.26 14.58
C ILE A 584 28.76 7.52 14.12
N ALA A 585 27.92 8.21 13.35
CA ALA A 585 26.77 7.63 12.67
C ALA A 585 27.13 7.24 11.24
N HIS A 586 26.47 6.19 10.79
CA HIS A 586 26.46 5.72 9.42
C HIS A 586 25.26 6.37 8.71
N GLU A 587 25.49 7.45 7.98
CA GLU A 587 24.43 8.15 7.24
C GLU A 587 24.10 7.39 5.94
N PRO A 588 22.80 7.12 5.67
CA PRO A 588 22.35 6.60 4.40
C PRO A 588 22.57 7.63 3.28
N LEU A 589 22.72 7.15 2.05
CA LEU A 589 22.67 8.06 0.91
C LEU A 589 21.26 8.65 0.83
N ALA A 590 21.18 9.99 0.78
CA ALA A 590 19.93 10.73 0.61
C ALA A 590 19.78 11.25 -0.83
N TYR A 591 18.56 11.16 -1.35
CA TYR A 591 18.15 11.76 -2.62
C TYR A 591 16.94 12.65 -2.36
N ARG A 592 17.08 13.96 -2.55
CA ARG A 592 16.08 14.98 -2.22
C ARG A 592 15.56 15.63 -3.49
N TRP A 593 14.25 15.62 -3.62
CA TRP A 593 13.53 16.29 -4.67
C TRP A 593 12.55 17.31 -4.08
N SER A 594 12.33 18.38 -4.82
CA SER A 594 11.43 19.47 -4.46
C SER A 594 10.73 19.96 -5.70
N GLU A 595 9.48 20.39 -5.55
CA GLU A 595 8.61 20.81 -6.64
C GLU A 595 7.93 22.11 -6.29
N ASP A 596 7.80 22.98 -7.29
CA ASP A 596 7.21 24.31 -7.17
C ASP A 596 5.68 24.27 -7.38
N ARG A 597 5.09 23.09 -7.56
CA ARG A 597 3.64 22.92 -7.70
C ARG A 597 2.96 23.21 -6.37
N GLU A 598 2.47 24.43 -6.24
CA GLU A 598 1.76 24.89 -5.05
C GLU A 598 0.29 24.45 -5.00
N ILE A 599 -0.32 24.02 -6.12
CA ILE A 599 -1.77 23.85 -6.23
C ILE A 599 -2.17 22.52 -6.90
N PHE A 600 -3.12 21.82 -6.28
CA PHE A 600 -3.79 20.63 -6.80
C PHE A 600 -5.29 20.89 -6.98
N LYS A 601 -5.87 20.48 -8.11
CA LYS A 601 -7.29 20.70 -8.40
C LYS A 601 -7.99 19.48 -8.98
N PHE A 602 -9.22 19.24 -8.59
CA PHE A 602 -10.09 18.28 -9.29
C PHE A 602 -11.55 18.71 -9.19
N ARG A 603 -12.41 18.04 -9.98
CA ARG A 603 -13.86 18.20 -9.87
C ARG A 603 -14.46 17.02 -9.13
N LEU A 604 -15.07 17.31 -7.99
CA LEU A 604 -15.89 16.36 -7.25
C LEU A 604 -17.30 16.38 -7.84
N VAL A 605 -17.76 15.26 -8.39
CA VAL A 605 -19.13 15.11 -8.90
C VAL A 605 -19.83 14.03 -8.10
N ILE A 606 -20.99 14.37 -7.55
CA ILE A 606 -21.83 13.46 -6.77
C ILE A 606 -23.16 13.31 -7.49
N LEU A 607 -23.54 12.06 -7.74
CA LEU A 607 -24.84 11.67 -8.28
C LEU A 607 -25.48 10.66 -7.33
N SER A 608 -26.68 10.98 -6.86
CA SER A 608 -27.43 10.14 -5.92
C SER A 608 -28.87 9.95 -6.38
N PRO A 609 -29.43 8.73 -6.31
CA PRO A 609 -30.87 8.53 -6.49
C PRO A 609 -31.71 9.01 -5.28
N VAL A 610 -31.05 9.32 -4.16
CA VAL A 610 -31.67 9.81 -2.94
C VAL A 610 -31.35 11.30 -2.79
N GLU A 611 -32.38 12.10 -2.48
CA GLU A 611 -32.21 13.51 -2.16
C GLU A 611 -31.30 13.67 -0.94
N PHE A 612 -30.32 14.56 -1.07
CA PHE A 612 -29.39 14.90 0.00
C PHE A 612 -29.34 16.42 0.19
N ASN A 613 -28.78 16.88 1.30
CA ASN A 613 -28.53 18.27 1.60
C ASN A 613 -27.01 18.51 1.58
N VAL A 614 -26.58 19.61 0.99
CA VAL A 614 -25.22 20.11 1.09
C VAL A 614 -25.17 21.03 2.31
N ALA A 615 -24.48 20.60 3.36
CA ALA A 615 -24.22 21.48 4.50
C ALA A 615 -23.29 22.62 4.09
N GLN A 616 -23.34 23.74 4.81
CA GLN A 616 -22.35 24.80 4.63
C GLN A 616 -20.95 24.25 4.87
N ILE A 617 -20.02 24.63 4.01
CA ILE A 617 -18.60 24.30 4.14
C ILE A 617 -18.09 25.01 5.40
N GLU A 618 -17.64 24.24 6.39
CA GLU A 618 -16.99 24.78 7.58
C GLU A 618 -15.60 25.28 7.17
N ASN A 619 -15.37 26.59 7.22
CA ASN A 619 -14.05 27.19 6.97
C ASN A 619 -13.13 27.12 8.20
#